data_AF-A0A3E0QCS9-F1
#
_entry.id   AF-A0A3E0QCS9-F1
#
_cell.length_a   1.000
_cell.length_b   1.000
_cell.length_c   1.000
_cell.angle_alpha   90.00
_cell.angle_beta   90.00
_cell.angle_gamma   90.00
#
_symmetry.space_group_name_H-M   'P 1'
#
loop_
_entity.id
_entity.type
_entity.pdbx_description
1 polymer ?
#
loop_
_entity_poly.entity_id
_entity_poly.type
_entity_poly.pdbx_seq_one_letter_code
_entity_poly.pdbx_strand_id
1 'polypeptide(L)'
;MESTTHTSEIAKAVEDFKVVIDSAPAALQLNEELLEKAIIKGAELRLRIEGGEMDDDLDEQVNDHMVKLKSAKDKSNARRAPVTRFFDEIKKRFTGIERSFDEEISFFQISRDNYAAEKLRQQKEREEKARRELAIKQEAIDYRSRVDQELRSIVAAKTKEQADHVHHQFNRVTLENYERAFEYFQKVVPDIEKVGYDAITIHSGSHLLSHDQMQGIVDQAKSELKHDLLQQFSSELSKVIQSCRDNMPGKKRELIEIRDKQAEADRLAKEAKSNAEKAAAEQARLAAERAKKEAEERERQAAAERERIAKEQAEKAALEAEAKRDAQMAETLFDHQAAQAELLPSQPKGREGYKITVNAAPGFALIFKMWYDNEGKSLKVDQILKKKIESLVTFCEKHAHKTGEKIESPLITYEEVFKTRVER
;
A
#
# COMPACT_ATOMS: atom_id res chain seq x y z
N MET A 1 68.73 -41.58 -32.48
CA MET A 1 69.37 -42.92 -32.47
C MET A 1 68.35 -44.04 -32.53
N GLU A 2 67.12 -43.90 -32.00
CA GLU A 2 66.06 -44.94 -32.10
C GLU A 2 65.50 -45.19 -33.51
N SER A 3 65.49 -44.17 -34.38
CA SER A 3 64.95 -44.30 -35.75
C SER A 3 65.79 -45.24 -36.64
N THR A 4 67.12 -45.27 -36.47
CA THR A 4 68.03 -46.07 -37.30
C THR A 4 68.02 -47.56 -36.93
N THR A 5 67.83 -47.88 -35.65
CA THR A 5 67.62 -49.27 -35.16
C THR A 5 66.30 -49.84 -35.66
N HIS A 6 65.23 -49.04 -35.68
CA HIS A 6 63.91 -49.48 -36.14
C HIS A 6 63.87 -49.82 -37.63
N THR A 7 64.59 -49.06 -38.47
CA THR A 7 64.71 -49.35 -39.91
C THR A 7 65.49 -50.65 -40.20
N SER A 8 66.53 -50.95 -39.40
CA SER A 8 67.32 -52.18 -39.53
C SER A 8 66.54 -53.44 -39.16
N GLU A 9 65.64 -53.35 -38.17
CA GLU A 9 64.79 -54.48 -37.75
C GLU A 9 63.67 -54.77 -38.77
N ILE A 10 63.11 -53.73 -39.39
CA ILE A 10 62.13 -53.87 -40.47
C ILE A 10 62.76 -54.52 -41.70
N ALA A 11 63.97 -54.11 -42.09
CA ALA A 11 64.67 -54.67 -43.25
C ALA A 11 64.94 -56.19 -43.10
N LYS A 12 65.41 -56.61 -41.92
CA LYS A 12 65.66 -58.02 -41.63
C LYS A 12 64.38 -58.86 -41.59
N ALA A 13 63.30 -58.31 -41.02
CA ALA A 13 61.99 -58.97 -41.03
C ALA A 13 61.45 -59.14 -42.47
N VAL A 14 61.63 -58.15 -43.34
CA VAL A 14 61.19 -58.19 -44.75
C VAL A 14 61.94 -59.26 -45.56
N GLU A 15 63.22 -59.50 -45.27
CA GLU A 15 64.00 -60.55 -45.93
C GLU A 15 63.57 -61.96 -45.51
N ASP A 16 63.35 -62.18 -44.20
CA ASP A 16 62.77 -63.42 -43.67
C ASP A 16 61.36 -63.69 -44.23
N PHE A 17 60.59 -62.63 -44.47
CA PHE A 17 59.25 -62.69 -45.06
C PHE A 17 59.25 -63.11 -46.53
N LYS A 18 60.21 -62.65 -47.31
CA LYS A 18 60.34 -63.01 -48.73
C LYS A 18 60.61 -64.50 -48.90
N VAL A 19 61.49 -65.07 -48.09
CA VAL A 19 61.81 -66.50 -48.12
C VAL A 19 60.57 -67.37 -47.83
N VAL A 20 59.73 -66.98 -46.86
CA VAL A 20 58.50 -67.72 -46.55
C VAL A 20 57.47 -67.61 -47.67
N ILE A 21 57.28 -66.43 -48.27
CA ILE A 21 56.39 -66.23 -49.44
C ILE A 21 56.84 -67.10 -50.62
N ASP A 22 58.12 -67.05 -50.96
CA ASP A 22 58.66 -67.76 -52.12
C ASP A 22 58.50 -69.28 -51.97
N SER A 23 58.51 -69.78 -50.72
CA SER A 23 58.29 -71.19 -50.40
C SER A 23 56.82 -71.62 -50.33
N ALA A 24 55.87 -70.68 -50.23
CA ALA A 24 54.46 -70.98 -49.97
C ALA A 24 53.77 -71.75 -51.14
N PRO A 25 53.98 -71.42 -52.43
CA PRO A 25 53.43 -72.20 -53.54
C PRO A 25 53.94 -73.64 -53.54
N ALA A 26 55.24 -73.83 -53.29
CA ALA A 26 55.84 -75.16 -53.22
C ALA A 26 55.31 -75.97 -52.03
N ALA A 27 55.12 -75.34 -50.87
CA ALA A 27 54.52 -75.98 -49.70
C ALA A 27 53.08 -76.44 -49.96
N LEU A 28 52.28 -75.63 -50.66
CA LEU A 28 50.91 -76.00 -51.07
C LEU A 28 50.91 -77.17 -52.05
N GLN A 29 51.71 -77.09 -53.11
CA GLN A 29 51.82 -78.16 -54.11
C GLN A 29 52.24 -79.49 -53.48
N LEU A 30 53.27 -79.47 -52.62
CA LEU A 30 53.74 -80.67 -51.92
C LEU A 30 52.69 -81.25 -50.96
N ASN A 31 51.76 -80.45 -50.47
CA ASN A 31 50.66 -80.90 -49.61
C ASN A 31 49.52 -81.50 -50.43
N GLU A 32 49.19 -80.90 -51.57
CA GLU A 32 48.22 -81.44 -52.54
C GLU A 32 48.68 -82.81 -53.05
N GLU A 33 49.93 -82.93 -53.51
CA GLU A 33 50.51 -84.20 -53.94
C GLU A 33 50.56 -85.25 -52.82
N LEU A 34 50.81 -84.82 -51.58
CA LEU A 34 50.85 -85.72 -50.43
C LEU A 34 49.46 -86.27 -50.09
N LEU A 35 48.44 -85.44 -50.18
CA LEU A 35 47.04 -85.84 -50.00
C LEU A 35 46.60 -86.78 -51.13
N GLU A 36 46.88 -86.42 -52.38
CA GLU A 36 46.56 -87.23 -53.56
C GLU A 36 47.17 -88.63 -53.46
N LYS A 37 48.47 -88.73 -53.17
CA LYS A 37 49.17 -90.02 -52.99
C LYS A 37 48.58 -90.84 -51.84
N ALA A 38 48.17 -90.20 -50.75
CA ALA A 38 47.55 -90.89 -49.63
C ALA A 38 46.16 -91.42 -49.99
N ILE A 39 45.34 -90.64 -50.71
CA ILE A 39 44.02 -91.05 -51.20
C ILE A 39 44.16 -92.25 -52.15
N ILE A 40 45.08 -92.19 -53.12
CA ILE A 40 45.30 -93.28 -54.09
C ILE A 40 45.67 -94.57 -53.37
N LYS A 41 46.59 -94.51 -52.40
CA LYS A 41 47.02 -95.69 -51.62
C LYS A 41 45.92 -96.27 -50.72
N GLY A 42 44.94 -95.46 -50.32
CA GLY A 42 43.82 -95.87 -49.48
C GLY A 42 42.57 -96.28 -50.26
N ALA A 43 42.57 -96.12 -51.59
CA ALA A 43 41.39 -96.33 -52.42
C ALA A 43 40.91 -97.79 -52.42
N GLU A 44 41.84 -98.74 -52.51
CA GLU A 44 41.54 -100.18 -52.48
C GLU A 44 41.03 -100.61 -51.10
N LEU A 45 41.66 -100.15 -50.01
CA LEU A 45 41.20 -100.38 -48.65
C LEU A 45 39.78 -99.84 -48.44
N ARG A 46 39.50 -98.63 -48.96
CA ARG A 46 38.17 -98.03 -48.89
C ARG A 46 37.12 -98.85 -49.65
N LEU A 47 37.45 -99.32 -50.86
CA LEU A 47 36.52 -100.12 -51.68
C LEU A 47 36.14 -101.44 -50.98
N ARG A 48 37.10 -102.13 -50.35
CA ARG A 48 36.87 -103.36 -49.59
C ARG A 48 35.95 -103.14 -48.39
N ILE A 49 36.21 -102.09 -47.61
CA ILE A 49 35.37 -101.70 -46.47
C ILE A 49 33.94 -101.36 -46.92
N GLU A 50 33.77 -100.59 -47.99
CA GLU A 50 32.45 -100.23 -48.55
C GLU A 50 31.70 -101.46 -49.09
N GLY A 51 32.42 -102.49 -49.54
CA GLY A 51 31.88 -103.80 -49.94
C GLY A 51 31.43 -104.69 -48.78
N GLY A 52 31.62 -104.28 -47.53
CA GLY A 52 31.25 -105.04 -46.33
C GLY A 52 32.27 -106.07 -45.89
N GLU A 53 33.48 -106.07 -46.46
CA GLU A 53 34.60 -106.88 -46.01
C GLU A 53 35.27 -106.21 -44.82
N MET A 54 35.30 -106.89 -43.66
CA MET A 54 36.08 -106.48 -42.50
C MET A 54 36.54 -107.73 -41.75
N ASP A 55 37.85 -107.95 -41.71
CA ASP A 55 38.53 -109.03 -40.99
C ASP A 55 39.76 -108.47 -40.26
N ASP A 56 40.40 -109.28 -39.42
CA ASP A 56 41.52 -108.85 -38.58
C ASP A 56 42.74 -108.38 -39.40
N ASP A 57 42.95 -108.93 -40.62
CA ASP A 57 44.05 -108.53 -41.52
C ASP A 57 43.77 -107.18 -42.19
N LEU A 58 42.53 -106.96 -42.65
CA LEU A 58 42.11 -105.68 -43.20
C LEU A 58 42.11 -104.58 -42.11
N ASP A 59 41.72 -104.89 -40.87
CA ASP A 59 41.82 -103.95 -39.74
C ASP A 59 43.27 -103.49 -39.50
N GLU A 60 44.23 -104.43 -39.50
CA GLU A 60 45.65 -104.11 -39.36
C GLU A 60 46.15 -103.20 -40.50
N GLN A 61 45.80 -103.52 -41.75
CA GLN A 61 46.16 -102.70 -42.93
C GLN A 61 45.53 -101.31 -42.91
N VAL A 62 44.28 -101.21 -42.45
CA VAL A 62 43.56 -99.93 -42.27
C VAL A 62 44.22 -99.11 -41.17
N ASN A 63 44.54 -99.70 -40.02
CA ASN A 63 45.23 -99.00 -38.95
C ASN A 63 46.61 -98.48 -39.40
N ASP A 64 47.37 -99.30 -40.12
CA ASP A 64 48.65 -98.91 -40.72
C ASP A 64 48.50 -97.72 -41.69
N HIS A 65 47.45 -97.75 -42.52
CA HIS A 65 47.13 -96.64 -43.42
C HIS A 65 46.70 -95.39 -42.64
N MET A 66 45.93 -95.52 -41.57
CA MET A 66 45.53 -94.41 -40.69
C MET A 66 46.74 -93.75 -40.03
N VAL A 67 47.73 -94.52 -39.56
CA VAL A 67 48.99 -93.97 -39.01
C VAL A 67 49.73 -93.17 -40.09
N LYS A 68 49.81 -93.69 -41.32
CA LYS A 68 50.43 -93.00 -42.45
C LYS A 68 49.68 -91.71 -42.81
N LEU A 69 48.34 -91.70 -42.76
CA LEU A 69 47.51 -90.51 -42.96
C LEU A 69 47.73 -89.45 -41.88
N LYS A 70 47.82 -89.86 -40.60
CA LYS A 70 48.15 -88.94 -39.49
C LYS A 70 49.53 -88.30 -39.71
N SER A 71 50.54 -89.09 -40.06
CA SER A 71 51.88 -88.55 -40.38
C SER A 71 51.87 -87.62 -41.59
N ALA A 72 51.10 -87.92 -42.63
CA ALA A 72 50.94 -87.05 -43.79
C ALA A 72 50.27 -85.72 -43.42
N LYS A 73 49.24 -85.76 -42.57
CA LYS A 73 48.60 -84.56 -42.00
C LYS A 73 49.56 -83.73 -41.17
N ASP A 74 50.41 -84.36 -40.35
CA ASP A 74 51.41 -83.64 -39.54
C ASP A 74 52.45 -82.94 -40.41
N LYS A 75 52.94 -83.61 -41.47
CA LYS A 75 53.84 -82.98 -42.45
C LYS A 75 53.17 -81.83 -43.19
N SER A 76 51.90 -81.98 -43.55
CA SER A 76 51.11 -80.92 -44.19
C SER A 76 50.96 -79.70 -43.28
N ASN A 77 50.61 -79.91 -42.00
CA ASN A 77 50.54 -78.87 -40.98
C ASN A 77 51.88 -78.18 -40.77
N ALA A 78 52.98 -78.95 -40.68
CA ALA A 78 54.33 -78.42 -40.51
C ALA A 78 54.74 -77.48 -41.67
N ARG A 79 54.36 -77.82 -42.91
CA ARG A 79 54.60 -76.97 -44.09
C ARG A 79 53.71 -75.72 -44.14
N ARG A 80 52.44 -75.81 -43.71
CA ARG A 80 51.50 -74.66 -43.68
C ARG A 80 51.79 -73.67 -42.55
N ALA A 81 52.32 -74.15 -41.42
CA ALA A 81 52.46 -73.36 -40.21
C ALA A 81 53.33 -72.10 -40.38
N PRO A 82 54.52 -72.14 -41.04
CA PRO A 82 55.31 -70.94 -41.32
C PRO A 82 54.56 -69.90 -42.15
N VAL A 83 53.86 -70.33 -43.21
CA VAL A 83 53.06 -69.46 -44.09
C VAL A 83 51.90 -68.81 -43.34
N THR A 84 51.20 -69.59 -42.51
CA THR A 84 50.08 -69.07 -41.71
C THR A 84 50.57 -68.04 -40.70
N ARG A 85 51.62 -68.36 -39.92
CA ARG A 85 52.22 -67.44 -38.95
C ARG A 85 52.66 -66.14 -39.62
N PHE A 86 53.20 -66.26 -40.83
CA PHE A 86 53.60 -65.12 -41.63
C PHE A 86 52.43 -64.18 -42.00
N PHE A 87 51.33 -64.72 -42.54
CA PHE A 87 50.15 -63.90 -42.85
C PHE A 87 49.51 -63.29 -41.59
N ASP A 88 49.49 -64.02 -40.48
CA ASP A 88 49.01 -63.51 -39.19
C ASP A 88 49.87 -62.34 -38.68
N GLU A 89 51.20 -62.44 -38.81
CA GLU A 89 52.14 -61.38 -38.42
C GLU A 89 52.01 -60.14 -39.33
N ILE A 90 51.83 -60.32 -40.65
CA ILE A 90 51.53 -59.21 -41.56
C ILE A 90 50.25 -58.49 -41.13
N LYS A 91 49.16 -59.24 -40.90
CA LYS A 91 47.89 -58.67 -40.47
C LYS A 91 48.06 -57.88 -39.18
N LYS A 92 48.75 -58.46 -38.20
CA LYS A 92 49.05 -57.81 -36.92
C LYS A 92 49.83 -56.50 -37.11
N ARG A 93 50.83 -56.49 -37.99
CA ARG A 93 51.62 -55.28 -38.27
C ARG A 93 50.80 -54.18 -38.94
N PHE A 94 50.01 -54.50 -39.97
CA PHE A 94 49.12 -53.52 -40.60
C PHE A 94 48.09 -52.96 -39.60
N THR A 95 47.44 -53.83 -38.82
CA THR A 95 46.51 -53.38 -37.77
C THR A 95 47.21 -52.55 -36.68
N GLY A 96 48.48 -52.83 -36.37
CA GLY A 96 49.28 -52.02 -35.44
C GLY A 96 49.58 -50.61 -35.99
N ILE A 97 49.89 -50.52 -37.29
CA ILE A 97 50.10 -49.23 -37.98
C ILE A 97 48.79 -48.43 -38.03
N GLU A 98 47.67 -49.06 -38.39
CA GLU A 98 46.34 -48.43 -38.38
C GLU A 98 46.00 -47.86 -36.99
N ARG A 99 46.20 -48.66 -35.94
CA ARG A 99 45.99 -48.20 -34.56
C ARG A 99 46.88 -47.01 -34.21
N SER A 100 48.15 -47.00 -34.66
CA SER A 100 49.07 -45.88 -34.41
C SER A 100 48.58 -44.60 -35.10
N PHE A 101 48.04 -44.70 -36.32
CA PHE A 101 47.38 -43.57 -36.97
C PHE A 101 46.12 -43.11 -36.23
N ASP A 102 45.28 -44.04 -35.77
CA ASP A 102 44.07 -43.71 -35.01
C ASP A 102 44.40 -43.01 -33.68
N GLU A 103 45.45 -43.44 -32.99
CA GLU A 103 45.97 -42.81 -31.78
C GLU A 103 46.44 -41.37 -32.05
N GLU A 104 47.20 -41.16 -33.13
CA GLU A 104 47.69 -39.84 -33.53
C GLU A 104 46.54 -38.90 -33.94
N ILE A 105 45.58 -39.39 -34.74
CA ILE A 105 44.36 -38.66 -35.11
C ILE A 105 43.58 -38.27 -33.86
N SER A 106 43.41 -39.21 -32.92
CA SER A 106 42.70 -38.97 -31.66
C SER A 106 43.39 -37.90 -30.81
N PHE A 107 44.73 -37.92 -30.72
CA PHE A 107 45.50 -36.89 -30.02
C PHE A 107 45.23 -35.49 -30.59
N PHE A 108 45.28 -35.33 -31.92
CA PHE A 108 45.00 -34.03 -32.55
C PHE A 108 43.54 -33.62 -32.41
N GLN A 109 42.59 -34.56 -32.53
CA GLN A 109 41.17 -34.26 -32.38
C GLN A 109 40.84 -33.79 -30.96
N ILE A 110 41.32 -34.50 -29.94
CA ILE A 110 41.19 -34.09 -28.54
C ILE A 110 41.80 -32.71 -28.30
N SER A 111 42.99 -32.45 -28.87
CA SER A 111 43.66 -31.15 -28.75
C SER A 111 42.83 -30.02 -29.38
N ARG A 112 42.23 -30.26 -30.55
CA ARG A 112 41.35 -29.29 -31.22
C ARG A 112 40.07 -29.04 -30.43
N ASP A 113 39.45 -30.10 -29.90
CA ASP A 113 38.22 -30.00 -29.12
C ASP A 113 38.45 -29.24 -27.81
N ASN A 114 39.57 -29.50 -27.13
CA ASN A 114 39.99 -28.76 -25.94
C ASN A 114 40.18 -27.26 -26.25
N TYR A 115 40.83 -26.93 -27.36
CA TYR A 115 41.01 -25.54 -27.77
C TYR A 115 39.68 -24.85 -28.12
N ALA A 116 38.79 -25.53 -28.83
CA ALA A 116 37.46 -25.01 -29.14
C ALA A 116 36.63 -24.76 -27.86
N ALA A 117 36.69 -25.68 -26.89
CA ALA A 117 36.05 -25.54 -25.59
C ALA A 117 36.63 -24.34 -24.81
N GLU A 118 37.97 -24.19 -24.79
CA GLU A 118 38.63 -23.07 -24.14
C GLU A 118 38.25 -21.72 -24.77
N LYS A 119 38.23 -21.65 -26.09
CA LYS A 119 37.83 -20.44 -26.83
C LYS A 119 36.39 -20.05 -26.52
N LEU A 120 35.48 -21.02 -26.44
CA LEU A 120 34.09 -20.79 -26.05
C LEU A 120 33.98 -20.30 -24.60
N ARG A 121 34.75 -20.88 -23.67
CA ARG A 121 34.80 -20.44 -22.27
C ARG A 121 35.28 -18.99 -22.14
N GLN A 122 36.37 -18.64 -22.83
CA GLN A 122 36.89 -17.27 -22.84
C GLN A 122 35.90 -16.27 -23.46
N GLN A 123 35.19 -16.66 -24.52
CA GLN A 123 34.16 -15.83 -25.12
C GLN A 123 33.01 -15.58 -24.13
N LYS A 124 32.49 -16.63 -23.49
CA LYS A 124 31.45 -16.51 -22.45
C LYS A 124 31.90 -15.63 -21.28
N GLU A 125 33.13 -15.79 -20.82
CA GLU A 125 33.69 -14.97 -19.73
C GLU A 125 33.81 -13.50 -20.14
N ARG A 126 34.24 -13.22 -21.38
CA ARG A 126 34.28 -11.85 -21.92
C ARG A 126 32.89 -11.24 -22.05
N GLU A 127 31.92 -12.00 -22.55
CA GLU A 127 30.51 -11.56 -22.67
C GLU A 127 29.88 -11.32 -21.30
N GLU A 128 30.14 -12.18 -20.31
CA GLU A 128 29.66 -12.02 -18.94
C GLU A 128 30.30 -10.80 -18.25
N LYS A 129 31.62 -10.61 -18.40
CA LYS A 129 32.31 -9.41 -17.90
C LYS A 129 31.75 -8.14 -18.54
N ALA A 130 31.61 -8.11 -19.87
CA ALA A 130 31.04 -6.97 -20.58
C ALA A 130 29.59 -6.69 -20.15
N ARG A 131 28.78 -7.73 -19.96
CA ARG A 131 27.40 -7.61 -19.46
C ARG A 131 27.37 -7.07 -18.03
N ARG A 132 28.26 -7.56 -17.17
CA ARG A 132 28.36 -7.11 -15.76
C ARG A 132 28.83 -5.66 -15.68
N GLU A 133 29.81 -5.26 -16.49
CA GLU A 133 30.25 -3.87 -16.59
C GLU A 133 29.15 -2.95 -17.09
N LEU A 134 28.39 -3.37 -18.11
CA LEU A 134 27.24 -2.62 -18.59
C LEU A 134 26.16 -2.47 -17.50
N ALA A 135 25.87 -3.55 -16.77
CA ALA A 135 24.91 -3.52 -15.67
C ALA A 135 25.35 -2.57 -14.54
N ILE A 136 26.64 -2.58 -14.17
CA ILE A 136 27.20 -1.64 -13.17
C ILE A 136 27.07 -0.19 -13.66
N LYS A 137 27.38 0.08 -14.93
CA LYS A 137 27.25 1.43 -15.51
C LYS A 137 25.80 1.90 -15.54
N GLN A 138 24.87 1.04 -15.92
CA GLN A 138 23.44 1.36 -15.93
C GLN A 138 22.92 1.62 -14.51
N GLU A 139 23.27 0.75 -13.55
CA GLU A 139 22.90 0.93 -12.15
C GLU A 139 23.49 2.23 -11.59
N ALA A 140 24.70 2.64 -12.00
CA ALA A 140 25.27 3.94 -11.63
C ALA A 140 24.46 5.13 -12.16
N ILE A 141 23.95 5.05 -13.40
CA ILE A 141 23.08 6.07 -13.98
C ILE A 141 21.74 6.13 -13.22
N ASP A 142 21.14 4.98 -12.97
CA ASP A 142 19.85 4.89 -12.27
C ASP A 142 19.98 5.35 -10.81
N TYR A 143 21.09 4.97 -10.15
CA TYR A 143 21.43 5.45 -8.82
C TYR A 143 21.61 6.97 -8.81
N ARG A 144 22.37 7.52 -9.76
CA ARG A 144 22.54 8.98 -9.88
C ARG A 144 21.21 9.71 -10.06
N SER A 145 20.33 9.20 -10.92
CA SER A 145 19.00 9.76 -11.13
C SER A 145 18.16 9.80 -9.84
N ARG A 146 18.20 8.71 -9.05
CA ARG A 146 17.54 8.66 -7.72
C ARG A 146 18.11 9.69 -6.75
N VAL A 147 19.44 9.81 -6.68
CA VAL A 147 20.13 10.80 -5.84
C VAL A 147 19.69 12.23 -6.22
N ASP A 148 19.68 12.56 -7.51
CA ASP A 148 19.28 13.87 -8.00
C ASP A 148 17.82 14.20 -7.63
N GLN A 149 16.92 13.22 -7.75
CA GLN A 149 15.52 13.37 -7.38
C GLN A 149 15.35 13.55 -5.86
N GLU A 150 16.09 12.80 -5.05
CA GLU A 150 16.05 12.89 -3.59
C GLU A 150 16.56 14.27 -3.12
N LEU A 151 17.68 14.75 -3.66
CA LEU A 151 18.19 16.10 -3.40
C LEU A 151 17.17 17.19 -3.74
N ARG A 152 16.56 17.11 -4.93
CA ARG A 152 15.51 18.04 -5.37
C ARG A 152 14.31 18.03 -4.44
N SER A 153 13.87 16.84 -4.04
CA SER A 153 12.73 16.65 -3.14
C SER A 153 12.99 17.26 -1.76
N ILE A 154 14.18 17.02 -1.19
CA ILE A 154 14.57 17.57 0.12
C ILE A 154 14.61 19.10 0.09
N VAL A 155 15.26 19.69 -0.92
CA VAL A 155 15.31 21.16 -1.06
C VAL A 155 13.92 21.74 -1.32
N ALA A 156 13.08 21.09 -2.13
CA ALA A 156 11.70 21.52 -2.36
C ALA A 156 10.85 21.48 -1.07
N ALA A 157 10.99 20.43 -0.26
CA ALA A 157 10.32 20.33 1.03
C ALA A 157 10.77 21.45 1.99
N LYS A 158 12.07 21.77 2.03
CA LYS A 158 12.61 22.89 2.81
C LYS A 158 12.13 24.25 2.29
N THR A 159 12.05 24.41 0.98
CA THR A 159 11.48 25.63 0.35
C THR A 159 10.04 25.83 0.80
N LYS A 160 9.23 24.77 0.75
CA LYS A 160 7.83 24.80 1.19
C LYS A 160 7.71 25.12 2.68
N GLU A 161 8.50 24.47 3.53
CA GLU A 161 8.52 24.71 4.98
C GLU A 161 8.78 26.19 5.30
N GLN A 162 9.77 26.80 4.64
CA GLN A 162 10.08 28.22 4.82
C GLN A 162 9.01 29.13 4.22
N ALA A 163 8.42 28.79 3.07
CA ALA A 163 7.33 29.55 2.47
C ALA A 163 6.09 29.56 3.39
N ASP A 164 5.72 28.41 3.93
CA ASP A 164 4.62 28.26 4.88
C ASP A 164 4.89 29.07 6.16
N HIS A 165 6.15 29.10 6.62
CA HIS A 165 6.54 29.95 7.75
C HIS A 165 6.32 31.44 7.45
N VAL A 166 6.75 31.92 6.27
CA VAL A 166 6.56 33.32 5.85
C VAL A 166 5.07 33.67 5.77
N HIS A 167 4.25 32.81 5.16
CA HIS A 167 2.80 32.98 5.12
C HIS A 167 2.17 32.99 6.52
N HIS A 168 2.62 32.11 7.41
CA HIS A 168 2.13 32.08 8.79
C HIS A 168 2.46 33.38 9.54
N GLN A 169 3.65 33.96 9.36
CA GLN A 169 3.99 35.26 9.94
C GLN A 169 3.08 36.37 9.39
N PHE A 170 2.81 36.38 8.08
CA PHE A 170 1.91 37.35 7.45
C PHE A 170 0.48 37.25 7.99
N ASN A 171 -0.03 36.03 8.16
CA ASN A 171 -1.40 35.80 8.67
C ASN A 171 -1.57 36.16 10.15
N ARG A 172 -0.48 36.20 10.93
CA ARG A 172 -0.48 36.58 12.35
C ARG A 172 -0.35 38.08 12.60
N VAL A 173 -0.28 38.89 11.55
CA VAL A 173 -0.26 40.35 11.67
C VAL A 173 -1.61 40.83 12.22
N THR A 174 -1.55 41.69 13.23
CA THR A 174 -2.68 42.37 13.86
C THR A 174 -2.50 43.88 13.73
N LEU A 175 -3.50 44.68 14.12
CA LEU A 175 -3.38 46.14 14.06
C LEU A 175 -2.30 46.67 15.00
N GLU A 176 -2.08 46.01 16.15
CA GLU A 176 -1.11 46.45 17.16
C GLU A 176 0.34 46.20 16.73
N ASN A 177 0.58 45.17 15.92
CA ASN A 177 1.93 44.78 15.50
C ASN A 177 2.23 45.11 14.03
N TYR A 178 1.31 45.78 13.33
CA TYR A 178 1.38 45.99 11.88
C TYR A 178 2.66 46.71 11.46
N GLU A 179 3.01 47.84 12.10
CA GLU A 179 4.17 48.65 11.72
C GLU A 179 5.48 47.85 11.86
N ARG A 180 5.61 47.09 12.96
CA ARG A 180 6.76 46.19 13.16
C ARG A 180 6.82 45.08 12.11
N ALA A 181 5.68 44.47 11.78
CA ALA A 181 5.61 43.44 10.76
C ALA A 181 5.92 44.00 9.35
N PHE A 182 5.44 45.20 9.04
CA PHE A 182 5.70 45.88 7.77
C PHE A 182 7.19 46.15 7.58
N GLU A 183 7.87 46.68 8.60
CA GLU A 183 9.32 46.87 8.55
C GLU A 183 10.08 45.55 8.39
N TYR A 184 9.63 44.48 9.06
CA TYR A 184 10.20 43.15 8.91
C TYR A 184 10.10 42.64 7.46
N PHE A 185 8.91 42.68 6.86
CA PHE A 185 8.71 42.21 5.47
C PHE A 185 9.43 43.06 4.40
N GLN A 186 9.76 44.32 4.71
CA GLN A 186 10.61 45.15 3.84
C GLN A 186 12.07 44.70 3.85
N LYS A 187 12.57 44.20 4.99
CA LYS A 187 13.99 43.85 5.19
C LYS A 187 14.30 42.36 5.03
N VAL A 188 13.31 41.49 5.23
CA VAL A 188 13.51 40.03 5.16
C VAL A 188 13.93 39.61 3.75
N VAL A 189 14.95 38.75 3.69
CA VAL A 189 15.46 38.13 2.47
C VAL A 189 15.54 36.61 2.67
N PRO A 190 15.53 35.80 1.61
CA PRO A 190 15.72 34.36 1.73
C PRO A 190 17.07 34.04 2.37
N ASP A 191 17.04 33.23 3.41
CA ASP A 191 18.23 32.72 4.09
C ASP A 191 18.58 31.35 3.53
N ILE A 192 19.61 31.31 2.67
CA ILE A 192 20.05 30.11 1.96
C ILE A 192 20.66 29.08 2.93
N GLU A 193 21.24 29.52 4.05
CA GLU A 193 21.88 28.61 5.02
C GLU A 193 20.86 27.70 5.70
N LYS A 194 19.60 28.13 5.82
CA LYS A 194 18.50 27.31 6.35
C LYS A 194 18.19 26.05 5.56
N VAL A 195 18.65 25.97 4.31
CA VAL A 195 18.55 24.73 3.52
C VAL A 195 19.42 23.63 4.14
N GLY A 196 20.55 23.99 4.77
CA GLY A 196 21.49 23.02 5.32
C GLY A 196 22.05 22.07 4.26
N TYR A 197 22.27 22.57 3.04
CA TYR A 197 22.52 21.75 1.85
C TYR A 197 23.66 20.74 2.01
N ASP A 198 24.78 21.18 2.59
CA ASP A 198 25.96 20.33 2.75
C ASP A 198 25.73 19.18 3.74
N ALA A 199 24.81 19.35 4.70
CA ALA A 199 24.43 18.35 5.69
C ALA A 199 23.35 17.36 5.21
N ILE A 200 22.81 17.53 3.99
CA ILE A 200 21.80 16.62 3.44
C ILE A 200 22.40 15.21 3.33
N THR A 201 21.72 14.22 3.88
CA THR A 201 22.11 12.80 3.77
C THR A 201 21.18 12.10 2.78
N ILE A 202 21.76 11.27 1.92
CA ILE A 202 21.04 10.49 0.92
C ILE A 202 20.87 9.07 1.44
N HIS A 203 19.65 8.55 1.42
CA HIS A 203 19.33 7.22 1.94
C HIS A 203 19.18 6.17 0.83
N SER A 204 19.18 6.59 -0.44
CA SER A 204 19.19 5.70 -1.59
C SER A 204 20.41 4.76 -1.56
N GLY A 205 20.18 3.45 -1.76
CA GLY A 205 21.21 2.42 -1.86
C GLY A 205 21.30 1.76 -3.24
N SER A 206 22.34 0.94 -3.45
CA SER A 206 22.53 0.13 -4.65
C SER A 206 23.05 -1.27 -4.30
N HIS A 207 22.72 -2.26 -5.13
CA HIS A 207 23.14 -3.65 -4.96
C HIS A 207 24.41 -4.01 -5.75
N LEU A 208 24.81 -3.21 -6.75
CA LEU A 208 25.96 -3.47 -7.61
C LEU A 208 27.13 -2.51 -7.39
N LEU A 209 26.85 -1.34 -6.82
CA LEU A 209 27.85 -0.33 -6.55
C LEU A 209 28.45 -0.51 -5.16
N SER A 210 29.76 -0.28 -5.06
CA SER A 210 30.43 -0.18 -3.77
C SER A 210 30.04 1.10 -3.04
N HIS A 211 30.29 1.12 -1.72
CA HIS A 211 30.06 2.31 -0.89
C HIS A 211 30.80 3.54 -1.43
N ASP A 212 32.06 3.40 -1.82
CA ASP A 212 32.87 4.52 -2.33
C ASP A 212 32.35 5.05 -3.67
N GLN A 213 31.86 4.18 -4.55
CA GLN A 213 31.23 4.60 -5.80
C GLN A 213 29.93 5.37 -5.54
N MET A 214 29.10 4.88 -4.61
CA MET A 214 27.87 5.57 -4.23
C MET A 214 28.18 6.95 -3.64
N GLN A 215 29.14 7.03 -2.71
CA GLN A 215 29.55 8.30 -2.10
C GLN A 215 30.09 9.28 -3.15
N GLY A 216 30.93 8.82 -4.08
CA GLY A 216 31.42 9.65 -5.18
C GLY A 216 30.30 10.20 -6.08
N ILE A 217 29.30 9.38 -6.39
CA ILE A 217 28.12 9.81 -7.17
C ILE A 217 27.32 10.86 -6.39
N VAL A 218 27.14 10.68 -5.08
CA VAL A 218 26.43 11.63 -4.20
C VAL A 218 27.17 12.96 -4.10
N ASP A 219 28.48 12.93 -3.90
CA ASP A 219 29.30 14.14 -3.78
C ASP A 219 29.32 14.92 -5.09
N GLN A 220 29.44 14.22 -6.22
CA GLN A 220 29.32 14.81 -7.54
C GLN A 220 27.94 15.46 -7.74
N ALA A 221 26.86 14.76 -7.33
CA ALA A 221 25.49 15.27 -7.46
C ALA A 221 25.26 16.53 -6.64
N LYS A 222 25.72 16.52 -5.38
CA LYS A 222 25.68 17.68 -4.51
C LYS A 222 26.43 18.86 -5.11
N SER A 223 27.66 18.64 -5.59
CA SER A 223 28.46 19.72 -6.17
C SER A 223 27.81 20.33 -7.40
N GLU A 224 27.31 19.50 -8.32
CA GLU A 224 26.73 19.96 -9.59
C GLU A 224 25.37 20.67 -9.40
N LEU A 225 24.53 20.18 -8.48
CA LEU A 225 23.19 20.72 -8.27
C LEU A 225 23.11 21.85 -7.24
N LYS A 226 24.15 22.08 -6.44
CA LYS A 226 24.12 23.05 -5.34
C LYS A 226 23.70 24.44 -5.80
N HIS A 227 24.33 24.98 -6.83
CA HIS A 227 24.05 26.34 -7.30
C HIS A 227 22.59 26.49 -7.74
N ASP A 228 22.14 25.62 -8.64
CA ASP A 228 20.80 25.67 -9.23
C ASP A 228 19.71 25.50 -8.17
N LEU A 229 19.86 24.54 -7.25
CA LEU A 229 18.85 24.27 -6.22
C LEU A 229 18.76 25.40 -5.18
N LEU A 230 19.90 25.98 -4.78
CA LEU A 230 19.91 27.11 -3.85
C LEU A 230 19.38 28.39 -4.51
N GLN A 231 19.65 28.58 -5.80
CA GLN A 231 19.07 29.68 -6.57
C GLN A 231 17.55 29.52 -6.70
N GLN A 232 17.05 28.31 -6.98
CA GLN A 232 15.61 28.02 -7.03
C GLN A 232 14.95 28.29 -5.68
N PHE A 233 15.52 27.78 -4.58
CA PHE A 233 15.05 28.05 -3.21
C PHE A 233 14.94 29.56 -2.95
N SER A 234 16.00 30.32 -3.24
CA SER A 234 16.05 31.76 -3.02
C SER A 234 15.03 32.51 -3.89
N SER A 235 14.88 32.13 -5.16
CA SER A 235 13.93 32.74 -6.07
C SER A 235 12.48 32.51 -5.64
N GLU A 236 12.12 31.28 -5.27
CA GLU A 236 10.75 30.96 -4.84
C GLU A 236 10.40 31.66 -3.53
N LEU A 237 11.29 31.66 -2.54
CA LEU A 237 11.06 32.41 -1.30
C LEU A 237 10.99 33.92 -1.53
N SER A 238 11.80 34.46 -2.46
CA SER A 238 11.72 35.88 -2.82
C SER A 238 10.34 36.22 -3.38
N LYS A 239 9.75 35.37 -4.23
CA LYS A 239 8.39 35.56 -4.75
C LYS A 239 7.35 35.56 -3.64
N VAL A 240 7.45 34.62 -2.69
CA VAL A 240 6.54 34.54 -1.53
C VAL A 240 6.66 35.78 -0.63
N ILE A 241 7.89 36.18 -0.29
CA ILE A 241 8.17 37.37 0.53
C ILE A 241 7.64 38.63 -0.17
N GLN A 242 7.89 38.77 -1.47
CA GLN A 242 7.43 39.92 -2.24
C GLN A 242 5.89 39.96 -2.30
N SER A 243 5.24 38.81 -2.50
CA SER A 243 3.78 38.71 -2.44
C SER A 243 3.22 39.14 -1.07
N CYS A 244 3.83 38.69 0.02
CA CYS A 244 3.45 39.15 1.36
C CYS A 244 3.66 40.66 1.52
N ARG A 245 4.79 41.20 1.06
CA ARG A 245 5.12 42.63 1.11
C ARG A 245 4.07 43.48 0.38
N ASP A 246 3.70 43.08 -0.83
CA ASP A 246 2.73 43.80 -1.66
C ASP A 246 1.31 43.74 -1.09
N ASN A 247 0.98 42.66 -0.38
CA ASN A 247 -0.33 42.47 0.24
C ASN A 247 -0.45 43.09 1.65
N MET A 248 0.63 43.57 2.28
CA MET A 248 0.59 44.20 3.61
C MET A 248 -0.41 45.37 3.70
N PRO A 249 -0.46 46.33 2.75
CA PRO A 249 -1.44 47.41 2.80
C PRO A 249 -2.89 46.90 2.69
N GLY A 250 -3.13 45.83 1.93
CA GLY A 250 -4.42 45.15 1.87
C GLY A 250 -4.79 44.55 3.22
N LYS A 251 -3.84 43.89 3.88
CA LYS A 251 -4.04 43.29 5.21
C LYS A 251 -4.39 44.34 6.26
N LYS A 252 -3.75 45.52 6.24
CA LYS A 252 -4.10 46.63 7.15
C LYS A 252 -5.55 47.06 6.98
N ARG A 253 -6.01 47.22 5.73
CA ARG A 253 -7.39 47.61 5.43
C ARG A 253 -8.39 46.57 5.92
N GLU A 254 -8.13 45.30 5.68
CA GLU A 254 -8.96 44.18 6.16
C GLU A 254 -9.07 44.19 7.70
N LEU A 255 -7.95 44.35 8.41
CA LEU A 255 -7.93 44.39 9.87
C LEU A 255 -8.68 45.61 10.44
N ILE A 256 -8.57 46.78 9.79
CA ILE A 256 -9.34 47.98 10.17
C ILE A 256 -10.83 47.73 9.97
N GLU A 257 -11.23 47.14 8.84
CA GLU A 257 -12.63 46.82 8.55
C GLU A 257 -13.21 45.82 9.57
N ILE A 258 -12.43 44.81 9.98
CA ILE A 258 -12.83 43.87 11.02
C ILE A 258 -13.03 44.60 12.36
N ARG A 259 -12.09 45.45 12.76
CA ARG A 259 -12.20 46.24 14.00
C ARG A 259 -13.42 47.16 13.97
N ASP A 260 -13.65 47.84 12.86
CA ASP A 260 -14.77 48.79 12.73
C ASP A 260 -16.12 48.07 12.78
N LYS A 261 -16.25 46.89 12.14
CA LYS A 261 -17.42 46.01 12.26
C LYS A 261 -17.63 45.52 13.70
N GLN A 262 -16.56 45.16 14.40
CA GLN A 262 -16.65 44.76 15.81
C GLN A 262 -17.11 45.92 16.70
N ALA A 263 -16.56 47.12 16.50
CA ALA A 263 -16.97 48.30 17.25
C ALA A 263 -18.44 48.69 16.98
N GLU A 264 -18.91 48.54 15.73
CA GLU A 264 -20.32 48.73 15.39
C GLU A 264 -21.20 47.68 16.05
N ALA A 265 -20.81 46.40 16.03
CA ALA A 265 -21.54 45.33 16.71
C ALA A 265 -21.61 45.57 18.22
N ASP A 266 -20.54 46.02 18.86
CA ASP A 266 -20.50 46.38 20.28
C ASP A 266 -21.40 47.58 20.60
N ARG A 267 -21.45 48.59 19.71
CA ARG A 267 -22.36 49.73 19.86
C ARG A 267 -23.81 49.25 19.79
N LEU A 268 -24.15 48.46 18.78
CA LEU A 268 -25.50 47.88 18.62
C LEU A 268 -25.87 47.00 19.81
N ALA A 269 -24.93 46.22 20.36
CA ALA A 269 -25.15 45.40 21.55
C ALA A 269 -25.40 46.27 22.80
N LYS A 270 -24.66 47.37 22.99
CA LYS A 270 -24.87 48.32 24.09
C LYS A 270 -26.21 49.05 23.96
N GLU A 271 -26.58 49.48 22.76
CA GLU A 271 -27.88 50.11 22.48
C GLU A 271 -29.03 49.13 22.72
N ALA A 272 -28.91 47.89 22.25
CA ALA A 272 -29.89 46.83 22.50
C ALA A 272 -30.04 46.56 24.00
N LYS A 273 -28.93 46.51 24.76
CA LYS A 273 -28.96 46.35 26.22
C LYS A 273 -29.65 47.53 26.91
N SER A 274 -29.32 48.77 26.55
CA SER A 274 -29.95 49.96 27.13
C SER A 274 -31.44 50.02 26.81
N ASN A 275 -31.83 49.68 25.58
CA ASN A 275 -33.24 49.61 25.17
C ASN A 275 -33.99 48.51 25.92
N ALA A 276 -33.37 47.34 26.14
CA ALA A 276 -33.94 46.28 26.96
C ALA A 276 -34.11 46.70 28.43
N GLU A 277 -33.14 47.41 29.01
CA GLU A 277 -33.23 47.95 30.37
C GLU A 277 -34.34 48.99 30.51
N LYS A 278 -34.47 49.93 29.55
CA LYS A 278 -35.56 50.91 29.52
C LYS A 278 -36.92 50.24 29.37
N ALA A 279 -37.04 49.27 28.46
CA ALA A 279 -38.28 48.51 28.29
C ALA A 279 -38.65 47.73 29.56
N ALA A 280 -37.67 47.12 30.25
CA ALA A 280 -37.89 46.45 31.51
C ALA A 280 -38.33 47.43 32.62
N ALA A 281 -37.70 48.61 32.71
CA ALA A 281 -38.07 49.65 33.66
C ALA A 281 -39.48 50.23 33.39
N GLU A 282 -39.85 50.42 32.13
CA GLU A 282 -41.19 50.86 31.75
C GLU A 282 -42.24 49.80 32.04
N GLN A 283 -41.96 48.53 31.74
CA GLN A 283 -42.82 47.40 32.11
C GLN A 283 -42.98 47.31 33.64
N ALA A 284 -41.91 47.49 34.41
CA ALA A 284 -41.97 47.52 35.87
C ALA A 284 -42.81 48.70 36.39
N ARG A 285 -42.69 49.90 35.78
CA ARG A 285 -43.51 51.07 36.13
C ARG A 285 -44.99 50.84 35.82
N LEU A 286 -45.31 50.30 34.65
CA LEU A 286 -46.68 49.96 34.26
C LEU A 286 -47.26 48.87 35.17
N ALA A 287 -46.48 47.87 35.56
CA ALA A 287 -46.90 46.85 36.52
C ALA A 287 -47.15 47.45 37.91
N ALA A 288 -46.28 48.36 38.39
CA ALA A 288 -46.47 49.06 39.65
C ALA A 288 -47.70 49.98 39.64
N GLU A 289 -47.95 50.68 38.53
CA GLU A 289 -49.15 51.52 38.37
C GLU A 289 -50.44 50.67 38.34
N ARG A 290 -50.42 49.54 37.63
CA ARG A 290 -51.53 48.56 37.64
C ARG A 290 -51.77 48.01 39.04
N ALA A 291 -50.71 47.62 39.76
CA ALA A 291 -50.81 47.13 41.13
C ALA A 291 -51.38 48.19 42.09
N LYS A 292 -51.02 49.47 41.92
CA LYS A 292 -51.59 50.58 42.71
C LYS A 292 -53.07 50.80 42.41
N LYS A 293 -53.47 50.77 41.13
CA LYS A 293 -54.88 50.90 40.72
C LYS A 293 -55.72 49.73 41.24
N GLU A 294 -55.21 48.49 41.14
CA GLU A 294 -55.86 47.31 41.71
C GLU A 294 -55.98 47.37 43.24
N ALA A 295 -54.98 47.90 43.93
CA ALA A 295 -55.03 48.09 45.38
C ALA A 295 -56.07 49.15 45.78
N GLU A 296 -56.12 50.29 45.09
CA GLU A 296 -57.12 51.34 45.32
C GLU A 296 -58.54 50.87 44.99
N GLU A 297 -58.71 50.07 43.93
CA GLU A 297 -60.01 49.48 43.58
C GLU A 297 -60.45 48.44 44.63
N ARG A 298 -59.52 47.59 45.12
CA ARG A 298 -59.80 46.68 46.24
C ARG A 298 -60.16 47.42 47.52
N GLU A 299 -59.51 48.55 47.79
CA GLU A 299 -59.82 49.38 48.96
C GLU A 299 -61.20 50.04 48.84
N ARG A 300 -61.56 50.57 47.67
CA ARG A 300 -62.91 51.09 47.39
C ARG A 300 -63.98 50.01 47.47
N GLN A 301 -63.71 48.82 46.93
CA GLN A 301 -64.62 47.67 47.04
C GLN A 301 -64.78 47.23 48.50
N ALA A 302 -63.69 47.13 49.27
CA ALA A 302 -63.74 46.82 50.69
C ALA A 302 -64.47 47.91 51.52
N ALA A 303 -64.34 49.19 51.16
CA ALA A 303 -65.07 50.28 51.80
C ALA A 303 -66.58 50.23 51.46
N ALA A 304 -66.93 49.96 50.19
CA ALA A 304 -68.31 49.78 49.77
C ALA A 304 -68.96 48.52 50.38
N GLU A 305 -68.20 47.44 50.53
CA GLU A 305 -68.61 46.22 51.24
C GLU A 305 -68.83 46.52 52.72
N ARG A 306 -67.93 47.26 53.39
CA ARG A 306 -68.10 47.69 54.78
C ARG A 306 -69.33 48.60 54.96
N GLU A 307 -69.61 49.47 54.00
CA GLU A 307 -70.81 50.31 54.02
C GLU A 307 -72.09 49.49 53.79
N ARG A 308 -72.06 48.50 52.88
CA ARG A 308 -73.16 47.54 52.70
C ARG A 308 -73.40 46.72 53.95
N ILE A 309 -72.35 46.18 54.55
CA ILE A 309 -72.44 45.40 55.80
C ILE A 309 -72.97 46.29 56.94
N ALA A 310 -72.55 47.56 57.04
CA ALA A 310 -73.07 48.48 58.04
C ALA A 310 -74.57 48.82 57.81
N LYS A 311 -74.98 49.01 56.55
CA LYS A 311 -76.39 49.21 56.19
C LYS A 311 -77.23 47.95 56.45
N GLU A 312 -76.72 46.79 56.10
CA GLU A 312 -77.40 45.50 56.30
C GLU A 312 -77.45 45.12 57.79
N GLN A 313 -76.46 45.52 58.60
CA GLN A 313 -76.51 45.42 60.06
C GLN A 313 -77.47 46.44 60.69
N ALA A 314 -77.59 47.66 60.15
CA ALA A 314 -78.57 48.64 60.60
C ALA A 314 -80.01 48.21 60.23
N GLU A 315 -80.19 47.61 59.05
CA GLU A 315 -81.46 47.09 58.58
C GLU A 315 -81.84 45.79 59.31
N LYS A 316 -80.89 44.90 59.60
CA LYS A 316 -81.11 43.76 60.52
C LYS A 316 -81.40 44.21 61.95
N ALA A 317 -80.77 45.26 62.47
CA ALA A 317 -81.11 45.80 63.79
C ALA A 317 -82.51 46.44 63.82
N ALA A 318 -82.97 47.02 62.70
CA ALA A 318 -84.34 47.51 62.55
C ALA A 318 -85.36 46.36 62.39
N LEU A 319 -85.03 45.33 61.61
CA LEU A 319 -85.86 44.13 61.47
C LEU A 319 -85.90 43.28 62.75
N GLU A 320 -84.82 43.19 63.53
CA GLU A 320 -84.79 42.49 64.84
C GLU A 320 -85.54 43.28 65.93
N ALA A 321 -85.72 44.59 65.77
CA ALA A 321 -86.58 45.40 66.64
C ALA A 321 -88.07 45.24 66.31
N GLU A 322 -88.43 44.92 65.06
CA GLU A 322 -89.82 44.77 64.61
C GLU A 322 -90.29 43.31 64.56
N ALA A 323 -89.38 42.34 64.41
CA ALA A 323 -89.66 40.90 64.41
C ALA A 323 -89.66 40.25 65.81
N LYS A 324 -89.93 41.03 66.87
CA LYS A 324 -90.24 40.54 68.24
C LYS A 324 -91.74 40.46 68.53
N ARG A 325 -92.58 40.30 67.49
CA ARG A 325 -94.03 40.11 67.64
C ARG A 325 -94.66 38.91 66.94
N ASP A 326 -93.96 38.19 66.06
CA ASP A 326 -94.54 37.00 65.42
C ASP A 326 -93.56 35.81 65.51
N ALA A 327 -93.73 35.04 66.58
CA ALA A 327 -92.99 33.83 66.85
C ALA A 327 -93.53 32.66 66.00
N GLN A 328 -92.90 32.40 64.85
CA GLN A 328 -93.15 31.23 64.01
C GLN A 328 -91.89 30.36 63.88
N MET A 329 -92.08 29.08 64.26
CA MET A 329 -91.38 27.86 63.84
C MET A 329 -89.90 27.64 64.22
N ALA A 330 -89.76 26.84 65.28
CA ALA A 330 -88.63 26.00 65.70
C ALA A 330 -88.02 25.20 64.52
N GLU A 331 -86.70 25.17 64.29
CA GLU A 331 -85.61 24.49 65.05
C GLU A 331 -85.06 23.30 64.21
N THR A 332 -84.08 23.53 63.33
CA THR A 332 -82.62 23.19 63.42
C THR A 332 -82.21 21.71 63.35
N LEU A 333 -81.22 21.41 62.49
CA LEU A 333 -80.14 20.39 62.62
C LEU A 333 -79.00 20.84 61.65
N PHE A 334 -77.79 21.29 62.04
CA PHE A 334 -76.62 20.60 62.67
C PHE A 334 -76.32 19.24 61.99
N ASP A 335 -75.12 18.86 61.55
CA ASP A 335 -73.79 19.46 61.64
C ASP A 335 -72.79 18.74 60.69
N HIS A 336 -71.67 19.42 60.48
CA HIS A 336 -70.40 19.15 59.82
C HIS A 336 -69.91 17.75 59.33
N GLN A 337 -69.25 17.83 58.16
CA GLN A 337 -67.97 17.19 57.71
C GLN A 337 -67.93 15.69 57.34
N ALA A 338 -67.48 15.38 56.12
CA ALA A 338 -66.07 15.10 55.79
C ALA A 338 -65.86 14.46 54.38
N ALA A 339 -64.83 14.96 53.69
CA ALA A 339 -63.85 14.31 52.80
C ALA A 339 -64.19 13.20 51.76
N GLN A 340 -63.77 13.54 50.52
CA GLN A 340 -62.94 12.78 49.55
C GLN A 340 -63.49 11.63 48.65
N ALA A 341 -63.02 11.75 47.39
CA ALA A 341 -62.88 10.75 46.30
C ALA A 341 -64.21 10.21 45.71
N GLU A 342 -64.42 10.04 44.41
CA GLU A 342 -63.57 9.42 43.38
C GLU A 342 -64.23 9.55 41.98
N LEU A 343 -63.44 9.29 40.93
CA LEU A 343 -63.79 8.71 39.60
C LEU A 343 -64.29 9.60 38.42
N LEU A 344 -63.39 9.63 37.42
CA LEU A 344 -63.41 9.96 35.98
C LEU A 344 -64.47 9.16 35.16
N PRO A 345 -64.83 9.50 33.88
CA PRO A 345 -63.85 9.66 32.78
C PRO A 345 -64.17 10.57 31.57
N SER A 346 -63.11 10.77 30.77
CA SER A 346 -63.08 10.90 29.29
C SER A 346 -62.71 12.27 28.66
N GLN A 347 -61.39 12.50 28.58
CA GLN A 347 -60.51 13.07 27.51
C GLN A 347 -61.11 13.41 26.13
N PRO A 348 -60.44 14.22 25.24
CA PRO A 348 -58.98 14.47 25.11
C PRO A 348 -58.60 15.98 24.94
N LYS A 349 -57.37 16.50 24.96
CA LYS A 349 -55.98 16.00 24.92
C LYS A 349 -55.11 17.14 25.48
N GLY A 350 -54.29 16.86 26.49
CA GLY A 350 -53.23 17.78 26.93
C GLY A 350 -52.14 17.92 25.87
N ARG A 351 -51.55 19.10 25.78
CA ARG A 351 -50.31 19.33 25.03
C ARG A 351 -49.25 19.82 26.01
N GLU A 352 -48.31 18.95 26.30
CA GLU A 352 -47.02 19.32 26.89
C GLU A 352 -46.17 19.99 25.80
N GLY A 353 -45.10 20.69 26.16
CA GLY A 353 -44.26 21.33 25.15
C GLY A 353 -42.92 21.69 25.75
N TYR A 354 -41.86 21.44 25.00
CA TYR A 354 -40.52 21.86 25.35
C TYR A 354 -40.26 23.25 24.79
N LYS A 355 -39.60 24.12 25.57
CA LYS A 355 -39.04 25.38 25.07
C LYS A 355 -37.54 25.23 24.93
N ILE A 356 -37.00 25.55 23.76
CA ILE A 356 -35.56 25.42 23.45
C ILE A 356 -34.87 26.77 23.67
N THR A 357 -33.86 26.81 24.55
CA THR A 357 -32.96 27.95 24.72
C THR A 357 -31.58 27.60 24.14
N VAL A 358 -31.08 28.43 23.22
CA VAL A 358 -29.77 28.21 22.56
C VAL A 358 -28.72 29.03 23.29
N ASN A 359 -27.77 28.36 23.95
CA ASN A 359 -26.80 29.00 24.83
C ASN A 359 -25.60 29.59 24.08
N ALA A 360 -25.34 29.15 22.85
CA ALA A 360 -24.25 29.66 22.01
C ALA A 360 -24.60 29.57 20.52
N ALA A 361 -24.11 30.51 19.71
CA ALA A 361 -24.39 30.60 18.28
C ALA A 361 -24.21 29.30 17.47
N PRO A 362 -23.22 28.43 17.75
CA PRO A 362 -23.09 27.13 17.08
C PRO A 362 -24.26 26.16 17.32
N GLY A 363 -25.08 26.38 18.36
CA GLY A 363 -26.27 25.56 18.63
C GLY A 363 -27.36 25.68 17.56
N PHE A 364 -27.42 26.80 16.82
CA PHE A 364 -28.38 26.93 15.70
C PHE A 364 -28.07 25.97 14.55
N ALA A 365 -26.81 25.59 14.34
CA ALA A 365 -26.45 24.60 13.33
C ALA A 365 -26.99 23.20 13.68
N LEU A 366 -27.08 22.86 14.97
CA LEU A 366 -27.66 21.59 15.43
C LEU A 366 -29.19 21.56 15.24
N ILE A 367 -29.87 22.68 15.51
CA ILE A 367 -31.31 22.85 15.27
C ILE A 367 -31.62 22.78 13.76
N PHE A 368 -30.80 23.45 12.95
CA PHE A 368 -30.94 23.39 11.49
C PHE A 368 -30.76 21.96 10.96
N LYS A 369 -29.73 21.24 11.44
CA LYS A 369 -29.49 19.84 11.06
C LYS A 369 -30.70 18.96 11.40
N MET A 370 -31.20 19.05 12.62
CA MET A 370 -32.35 18.26 13.09
C MET A 370 -33.63 18.54 12.28
N TRP A 371 -33.90 19.81 11.96
CA TRP A 371 -35.01 20.17 11.09
C TRP A 371 -34.80 19.71 9.65
N TYR A 372 -33.59 19.87 9.11
CA TYR A 372 -33.27 19.55 7.74
C TYR A 372 -33.41 18.04 7.47
N ASP A 373 -32.95 17.21 8.40
CA ASP A 373 -33.03 15.75 8.29
C ASP A 373 -34.48 15.23 8.32
N ASN A 374 -35.42 15.97 8.91
CA ASN A 374 -36.82 15.58 9.04
C ASN A 374 -37.74 16.22 7.97
N GLU A 375 -37.77 17.55 7.89
CA GLU A 375 -38.66 18.29 6.97
C GLU A 375 -37.89 18.98 5.82
N GLY A 376 -36.62 19.31 5.99
CA GLY A 376 -35.88 20.09 4.99
C GLY A 376 -35.52 19.31 3.73
N LYS A 377 -35.22 18.01 3.82
CA LYS A 377 -34.86 17.16 2.67
C LYS A 377 -35.95 17.05 1.59
N SER A 378 -37.21 17.27 1.95
CA SER A 378 -38.37 17.14 1.04
C SER A 378 -38.84 18.48 0.45
N LEU A 379 -38.22 19.61 0.83
CA LEU A 379 -38.58 20.95 0.35
C LEU A 379 -37.65 21.42 -0.78
N LYS A 380 -38.21 22.14 -1.76
CA LYS A 380 -37.43 22.80 -2.83
C LYS A 380 -36.61 23.95 -2.24
N VAL A 381 -35.43 24.22 -2.84
CA VAL A 381 -34.44 25.21 -2.36
C VAL A 381 -35.05 26.59 -2.04
N ASP A 382 -35.95 27.10 -2.88
CA ASP A 382 -36.63 28.38 -2.66
C ASP A 382 -37.54 28.43 -1.42
N GLN A 383 -38.03 27.29 -0.96
CA GLN A 383 -38.86 27.22 0.24
C GLN A 383 -38.00 27.15 1.51
N ILE A 384 -36.82 26.54 1.43
CA ILE A 384 -35.84 26.49 2.53
C ILE A 384 -35.30 27.89 2.81
N LEU A 385 -34.99 28.66 1.76
CA LEU A 385 -34.50 30.05 1.86
C LEU A 385 -35.51 31.01 2.52
N LYS A 386 -36.80 30.66 2.53
CA LYS A 386 -37.87 31.48 3.12
C LYS A 386 -38.18 31.11 4.58
N LYS A 387 -37.56 30.06 5.13
CA LYS A 387 -37.81 29.64 6.52
C LYS A 387 -36.95 30.46 7.48
N LYS A 388 -37.61 31.11 8.43
CA LYS A 388 -36.94 31.84 9.51
C LYS A 388 -36.39 30.87 10.55
N ILE A 389 -35.28 31.22 11.18
CA ILE A 389 -34.63 30.40 12.22
C ILE A 389 -35.59 30.10 13.39
N GLU A 390 -36.46 31.06 13.75
CA GLU A 390 -37.52 30.85 14.76
C GLU A 390 -38.46 29.69 14.40
N SER A 391 -38.80 29.52 13.13
CA SER A 391 -39.65 28.41 12.67
C SER A 391 -38.97 27.05 12.80
N LEU A 392 -37.63 27.02 12.72
CA LEU A 392 -36.82 25.81 12.91
C LEU A 392 -36.78 25.44 14.39
N VAL A 393 -36.63 26.42 15.28
CA VAL A 393 -36.70 26.23 16.74
C VAL A 393 -38.06 25.70 17.14
N THR A 394 -39.16 26.32 16.67
CA THR A 394 -40.53 25.85 16.93
C THR A 394 -40.79 24.45 16.33
N PHE A 395 -40.13 24.08 15.24
CA PHE A 395 -40.20 22.71 14.73
C PHE A 395 -39.51 21.74 15.69
N CYS A 396 -38.28 22.03 16.12
CA CYS A 396 -37.55 21.17 17.06
C CYS A 396 -38.27 21.04 18.41
N GLU A 397 -38.93 22.09 18.90
CA GLU A 397 -39.79 22.07 20.10
C GLU A 397 -41.00 21.13 19.93
N LYS A 398 -41.66 21.20 18.76
CA LYS A 398 -42.78 20.30 18.42
C LYS A 398 -42.33 18.87 18.13
N HIS A 399 -41.15 18.69 17.55
CA HIS A 399 -40.58 17.39 17.25
C HIS A 399 -40.21 16.68 18.55
N ALA A 400 -39.48 17.35 19.45
CA ALA A 400 -39.16 16.83 20.79
C ALA A 400 -40.42 16.47 21.60
N HIS A 401 -41.51 17.23 21.49
CA HIS A 401 -42.78 16.88 22.12
C HIS A 401 -43.49 15.66 21.49
N LYS A 402 -43.30 15.40 20.19
CA LYS A 402 -43.99 14.31 19.47
C LYS A 402 -43.20 13.00 19.41
N THR A 403 -41.88 13.06 19.31
CA THR A 403 -41.01 11.89 19.10
C THR A 403 -40.11 11.60 20.30
N GLY A 404 -40.00 12.52 21.27
CA GLY A 404 -39.13 12.37 22.44
C GLY A 404 -37.63 12.56 22.15
N GLU A 405 -37.24 12.79 20.89
CA GLU A 405 -35.85 12.94 20.47
C GLU A 405 -35.35 14.35 20.74
N LYS A 406 -34.44 14.48 21.72
CA LYS A 406 -33.82 15.74 22.14
C LYS A 406 -32.40 15.84 21.57
N ILE A 407 -31.97 17.05 21.23
CA ILE A 407 -30.60 17.31 20.79
C ILE A 407 -29.71 17.34 22.03
N GLU A 408 -28.95 16.26 22.27
CA GLU A 408 -27.98 16.20 23.37
C GLU A 408 -26.73 17.02 23.04
N SER A 409 -26.65 18.25 23.53
CA SER A 409 -25.47 19.11 23.39
C SER A 409 -25.41 20.15 24.52
N PRO A 410 -24.23 20.45 25.10
CA PRO A 410 -24.08 21.51 26.10
C PRO A 410 -24.48 22.91 25.61
N LEU A 411 -24.72 23.06 24.30
CA LEU A 411 -25.03 24.31 23.62
C LEU A 411 -26.54 24.61 23.55
N ILE A 412 -27.40 23.66 23.94
CA ILE A 412 -28.86 23.78 23.88
C ILE A 412 -29.49 23.23 25.16
N THR A 413 -30.35 24.01 25.80
CA THR A 413 -31.11 23.59 26.99
C THR A 413 -32.61 23.48 26.67
N TYR A 414 -33.23 22.43 27.19
CA TYR A 414 -34.67 22.20 27.10
C TYR A 414 -35.32 22.56 28.44
N GLU A 415 -36.18 23.58 28.45
CA GLU A 415 -36.97 23.95 29.63
C GLU A 415 -38.41 23.44 29.49
N GLU A 416 -38.92 22.80 30.55
CA GLU A 416 -40.32 22.39 30.65
C GLU A 416 -41.15 23.57 31.16
N VAL A 417 -42.11 24.05 30.36
CA VAL A 417 -42.94 25.20 30.72
C VAL A 417 -44.36 24.74 31.01
N PHE A 418 -44.81 24.90 32.25
CA PHE A 418 -46.22 24.82 32.63
C PHE A 418 -46.79 26.23 32.77
N LYS A 419 -47.87 26.53 32.04
CA LYS A 419 -48.76 27.65 32.38
C LYS A 419 -50.21 27.19 32.33
N THR A 420 -50.86 27.32 33.48
CA THR A 420 -52.31 27.34 33.66
C THR A 420 -52.91 28.51 32.88
N ARG A 421 -54.07 28.27 32.26
CA ARG A 421 -54.93 29.31 31.69
C ARG A 421 -56.15 29.46 32.60
N VAL A 422 -56.42 30.69 33.03
CA VAL A 422 -57.75 31.11 33.45
C VAL A 422 -58.55 31.42 32.18
N GLU A 423 -59.74 30.86 32.14
CA GLU A 423 -60.69 30.87 31.02
C GLU A 423 -61.16 32.28 30.63
N ARG A 424 -61.39 32.46 29.32
CA ARG A 424 -62.71 32.80 28.80
C ARG A 424 -62.96 31.97 27.55
#